data_AF-A0A7M2CBB4-F1
#
_entry.id   AF-A0A7M2CBB4-F1
#
_cell.length_a   1.000
_cell.length_b   1.000
_cell.length_c   1.000
_cell.angle_alpha   90.00
_cell.angle_beta   90.00
_cell.angle_gamma   90.00
#
_symmetry.space_group_name_H-M   'P 1'
#
loop_
_entity.id
_entity.type
_entity.pdbx_description
1 polymer ?
#
loop_
_entity_poly.entity_id
_entity_poly.type
_entity_poly.pdbx_seq_one_letter_code
_entity_poly.pdbx_strand_id
1 'polypeptide(L)'
;MTAQRTARKELSEVKQPEDHKQAIQDVTVELRGESFTVKGKALKDYRLLLLLNKMEQNGAYLPEVMERILGQEQHEKVIDLLSDPDDNDYVDTEDVGNFLRTLMEEAKAKNS
;
A
#
# COMPACT_ATOMS: atom_id res chain seq x y z
N MET A 1 34.79 -31.34 -52.91
CA MET A 1 34.06 -30.06 -52.78
C MET A 1 32.76 -30.37 -52.04
N THR A 2 32.39 -29.84 -50.88
CA THR A 2 32.99 -28.88 -49.95
C THR A 2 32.25 -29.12 -48.63
N ALA A 3 32.99 -29.39 -47.56
CA ALA A 3 32.44 -29.34 -46.21
C ALA A 3 32.18 -27.88 -45.85
N GLN A 4 30.99 -27.54 -45.34
CA GLN A 4 30.78 -26.27 -44.66
C GLN A 4 29.47 -26.19 -43.90
N ARG A 5 29.56 -25.52 -42.75
CA ARG A 5 28.51 -24.93 -41.90
C ARG A 5 28.01 -25.82 -40.77
N THR A 6 28.88 -26.12 -39.81
CA THR A 6 29.02 -25.40 -38.52
C THR A 6 27.70 -25.03 -37.83
N ALA A 7 27.47 -25.74 -36.72
CA ALA A 7 27.21 -25.17 -35.40
C ALA A 7 26.34 -23.91 -35.38
N ARG A 8 25.02 -24.09 -35.35
CA ARG A 8 24.08 -23.02 -34.99
C ARG A 8 22.77 -23.61 -34.48
N LYS A 9 22.84 -24.38 -33.38
CA LYS A 9 21.63 -24.89 -32.72
C LYS A 9 21.55 -24.62 -31.22
N GLU A 10 22.43 -23.81 -30.64
CA GLU A 10 22.49 -23.61 -29.19
C GLU A 10 22.61 -22.14 -28.77
N LEU A 11 21.89 -21.22 -29.41
CA LEU A 11 21.89 -19.80 -29.00
C LEU A 11 20.52 -19.14 -28.90
N SER A 12 19.44 -19.92 -28.79
CA SER A 12 18.07 -19.37 -28.73
C SER A 12 17.37 -19.48 -27.38
N GLU A 13 18.05 -19.83 -26.29
CA GLU A 13 17.43 -19.86 -24.96
C GLU A 13 18.29 -19.15 -23.90
N VAL A 14 18.73 -17.93 -24.18
CA VAL A 14 19.00 -16.99 -23.09
C VAL A 14 17.63 -16.58 -22.55
N LYS A 15 17.14 -17.27 -21.52
CA LYS A 15 15.99 -16.79 -20.74
C LYS A 15 16.32 -15.37 -20.31
N GLN A 16 15.54 -14.40 -20.79
CA GLN A 16 15.62 -13.03 -20.28
C GLN A 16 15.49 -13.12 -18.75
N PRO A 17 16.24 -12.31 -17.98
CA PRO A 17 16.04 -12.30 -16.54
C PRO A 17 14.56 -12.01 -16.31
N GLU A 18 13.87 -12.97 -15.69
CA GLU A 18 12.49 -12.78 -15.29
C GLU A 18 12.50 -11.55 -14.37
N ASP A 19 11.90 -10.46 -14.86
CA ASP A 19 11.65 -9.26 -14.09
C ASP A 19 10.70 -9.69 -12.97
N HIS A 20 11.25 -10.16 -11.85
CA HIS A 20 10.54 -10.57 -10.64
C HIS A 20 9.87 -9.34 -10.03
N LYS A 21 8.90 -8.76 -10.73
CA LYS A 21 7.94 -7.82 -10.16
C LYS A 21 7.05 -8.65 -9.24
N GLN A 22 7.39 -8.66 -7.96
CA GLN A 22 6.49 -9.12 -6.92
C GLN A 22 5.10 -8.54 -7.20
N ALA A 23 4.10 -9.41 -7.36
CA ALA A 23 2.74 -8.99 -7.57
C ALA A 23 2.30 -8.16 -6.36
N ILE A 24 2.03 -6.88 -6.58
CA ILE A 24 1.59 -5.98 -5.53
C ILE A 24 0.16 -6.39 -5.15
N GLN A 25 -0.04 -6.77 -3.90
CA GLN A 25 -1.31 -7.25 -3.40
C GLN A 25 -2.06 -6.15 -2.65
N ASP A 26 -3.37 -6.08 -2.89
CA ASP A 26 -4.26 -5.24 -2.13
C ASP A 26 -4.41 -5.76 -0.69
N VAL A 27 -4.65 -4.84 0.23
CA VAL A 27 -4.67 -5.09 1.67
C VAL A 27 -6.03 -4.73 2.19
N THR A 28 -6.72 -5.70 2.79
CA THR A 28 -8.00 -5.46 3.47
C THR A 28 -7.81 -5.55 4.98
N VAL A 29 -8.36 -4.58 5.70
CA VAL A 29 -8.42 -4.53 7.18
C VAL A 29 -9.87 -4.32 7.62
N GLU A 30 -10.20 -4.82 8.80
CA GLU A 30 -11.52 -4.61 9.41
C GLU A 30 -11.44 -3.54 10.50
N LEU A 31 -12.42 -2.63 10.55
CA LEU A 31 -12.58 -1.63 11.58
C LEU A 31 -14.06 -1.56 11.96
N ARG A 32 -14.38 -1.80 13.24
CA ARG A 32 -15.76 -1.77 13.78
C ARG A 32 -16.79 -2.56 12.94
N GLY A 33 -16.35 -3.68 12.34
CA GLY A 33 -17.19 -4.57 11.51
C GLY A 33 -17.26 -4.21 10.02
N GLU A 34 -16.61 -3.12 9.61
CA GLU A 34 -16.52 -2.68 8.21
C GLU A 34 -15.16 -3.03 7.60
N SER A 35 -15.15 -3.40 6.32
CA SER A 35 -13.92 -3.76 5.59
C SER A 35 -13.40 -2.59 4.77
N PHE A 36 -12.11 -2.30 4.94
CA PHE A 36 -11.39 -1.27 4.21
C PHE A 36 -10.28 -1.89 3.36
N THR A 37 -10.31 -1.64 2.06
CA THR A 37 -9.34 -2.18 1.11
C THR A 37 -8.43 -1.08 0.57
N VAL A 38 -7.14 -1.22 0.85
CA VAL A 38 -6.07 -0.38 0.31
C VAL A 38 -5.46 -1.06 -0.90
N LYS A 39 -5.38 -0.31 -2.00
CA LYS A 39 -4.69 -0.77 -3.19
C LYS A 39 -3.21 -0.91 -2.90
N GLY A 40 -2.60 -2.05 -3.20
CA GLY A 40 -1.19 -2.25 -2.87
C GLY A 40 -0.27 -1.24 -3.57
N LYS A 41 -0.69 -0.68 -4.71
CA LYS A 41 0.02 0.40 -5.40
C LYS A 41 0.07 1.71 -4.61
N ALA A 42 -0.95 2.01 -3.79
CA ALA A 42 -0.98 3.21 -2.95
C ALA A 42 0.14 3.20 -1.91
N LEU A 43 0.46 2.00 -1.39
CA LEU A 43 1.54 1.79 -0.41
C LEU A 43 2.94 2.03 -0.97
N LYS A 44 3.09 2.01 -2.31
CA LYS A 44 4.34 2.31 -3.01
C LYS A 44 4.33 3.69 -3.67
N ASP A 45 3.34 4.54 -3.37
CA ASP A 45 3.28 5.91 -3.89
C ASP A 45 4.42 6.74 -3.28
N TYR A 46 5.29 7.29 -4.12
CA TYR A 46 6.36 8.20 -3.70
C TYR A 46 5.82 9.39 -2.89
N ARG A 47 4.63 9.89 -3.24
CA ARG A 47 3.99 11.00 -2.51
C ARG A 47 3.56 10.58 -1.11
N LEU A 48 3.15 9.32 -0.92
CA LEU A 48 2.86 8.77 0.40
C LEU A 48 4.13 8.72 1.26
N LEU A 49 5.27 8.28 0.69
CA LEU A 49 6.55 8.27 1.41
C LEU A 49 6.97 9.67 1.89
N LEU A 50 6.79 10.69 1.04
CA LEU A 50 7.04 12.07 1.44
C LEU A 50 6.11 12.55 2.56
N LEU A 51 4.83 12.17 2.51
CA LEU A 51 3.85 12.50 3.54
C LEU A 51 4.17 11.82 4.87
N LEU A 52 4.57 10.55 4.86
CA LEU A 52 4.99 9.83 6.06
C LEU A 52 6.19 10.51 6.73
N ASN A 53 7.20 10.95 5.96
CA ASN A 53 8.33 11.70 6.50
C ASN A 53 7.90 13.05 7.10
N LYS A 54 6.91 13.73 6.52
CA LYS A 54 6.34 14.96 7.11
C LYS A 54 5.56 14.67 8.39
N MET A 55 4.82 13.56 8.42
CA MET A 55 4.05 13.11 9.59
C MET A 55 4.96 12.80 10.78
N GLU A 56 6.11 12.16 10.55
CA GLU A 56 7.11 11.92 11.60
C GLU A 56 7.64 13.22 12.23
N GLN A 57 7.72 14.29 11.44
CA GLN A 57 8.16 15.62 11.91
C GLN A 57 7.01 16.43 12.52
N ASN A 58 5.78 16.19 12.08
CA ASN A 58 4.58 16.88 12.53
C ASN A 58 3.35 15.98 12.36
N GLY A 59 2.75 15.55 13.47
CA GLY A 59 1.57 14.68 13.47
C GLY A 59 0.34 15.26 12.76
N ALA A 60 0.29 16.57 12.48
CA ALA A 60 -0.81 17.20 11.74
C ALA A 60 -1.01 16.66 10.31
N TYR A 61 -0.01 15.96 9.75
CA TYR A 61 -0.10 15.32 8.43
C TYR A 61 -0.81 13.95 8.45
N LEU A 62 -1.19 13.44 9.63
CA LEU A 62 -1.89 12.15 9.77
C LEU A 62 -3.15 12.03 8.90
N PRO A 63 -4.05 13.04 8.82
CA PRO A 63 -5.24 12.95 7.98
C PRO A 63 -4.90 12.84 6.49
N GLU A 64 -3.91 13.60 6.03
CA GLU A 64 -3.46 13.57 4.63
C GLU A 64 -2.84 12.21 4.25
N VAL A 65 -2.11 11.58 5.19
CA VAL A 65 -1.60 10.23 5.03
C VAL A 65 -2.75 9.22 4.90
N MET A 66 -3.76 9.31 5.77
CA MET A 66 -4.93 8.43 5.71
C MET A 66 -5.69 8.57 4.39
N GLU A 67 -6.01 9.80 4.01
CA GLU A 67 -6.73 10.09 2.77
C GLU A 67 -5.97 9.54 1.55
N ARG A 68 -4.63 9.64 1.55
CA ARG A 68 -3.80 9.12 0.46
C ARG A 68 -3.82 7.60 0.36
N ILE A 69 -3.83 6.92 1.51
CA ILE A 69 -3.82 5.46 1.60
C ILE A 69 -5.20 4.88 1.23
N LEU A 70 -6.25 5.43 1.83
CA LEU A 70 -7.62 4.91 1.75
C LEU A 70 -8.37 5.43 0.51
N GLY A 71 -8.01 6.62 0.03
CA GLY A 71 -8.85 7.41 -0.85
C GLY A 71 -9.97 8.11 -0.08
N GLN A 72 -10.54 9.15 -0.69
CA GLN A 72 -11.51 10.03 -0.05
C GLN A 72 -12.73 9.28 0.55
N GLU A 73 -13.37 8.40 -0.20
CA GLU A 73 -14.59 7.70 0.25
C GLU A 73 -14.35 6.81 1.48
N GLN A 74 -13.24 6.07 1.49
CA GLN A 74 -12.91 5.19 2.63
C GLN A 74 -12.40 6.01 3.81
N HIS A 75 -11.70 7.12 3.57
CA HIS A 75 -11.26 8.05 4.60
C HIS A 75 -12.45 8.64 5.36
N GLU A 76 -13.44 9.19 4.64
CA GLU A 76 -14.66 9.74 5.25
C GLU A 76 -15.37 8.71 6.12
N LYS A 77 -15.50 7.46 5.63
CA LYS A 77 -16.08 6.36 6.42
C LYS A 77 -15.28 5.98 7.66
N VAL A 78 -13.94 5.98 7.60
CA VAL A 78 -13.11 5.71 8.77
C VAL A 78 -13.32 6.81 9.81
N ILE A 79 -13.36 8.07 9.39
CA ILE A 79 -13.65 9.19 10.29
C ILE A 79 -15.03 9.02 10.91
N ASP A 80 -16.09 8.81 10.12
CA ASP A 80 -17.45 8.60 10.63
C ASP A 80 -17.53 7.43 11.62
N LEU A 81 -16.80 6.34 11.36
CA LEU A 81 -16.78 5.19 12.26
C LEU A 81 -16.02 5.45 13.54
N LEU A 82 -14.99 6.29 13.53
CA LEU A 82 -14.14 6.58 14.69
C LEU A 82 -14.61 7.80 15.47
N SER A 83 -15.42 8.66 14.88
CA SER A 83 -15.99 9.84 15.53
C SER A 83 -16.76 9.48 16.80
N ASP A 84 -16.70 10.37 17.78
CA ASP A 84 -17.47 10.24 19.01
C ASP A 84 -18.98 10.31 18.70
N PRO A 85 -19.81 9.35 19.15
CA PRO A 85 -21.25 9.40 18.96
C PRO A 85 -21.92 10.67 19.51
N ASP A 86 -21.33 11.27 20.54
CA ASP A 86 -21.84 12.48 21.18
C ASP A 86 -21.28 13.77 20.54
N ASP A 87 -20.16 13.68 19.81
CA ASP A 87 -19.51 14.81 19.15
C ASP A 87 -18.78 14.39 17.86
N ASN A 88 -19.52 14.45 16.74
CA ASN A 88 -19.06 13.97 15.43
C ASN A 88 -17.81 14.69 14.89
N ASP A 89 -17.46 15.86 15.45
CA ASP A 89 -16.31 16.66 15.03
C ASP A 89 -14.99 16.21 15.69
N TYR A 90 -15.03 15.25 16.62
CA TYR A 90 -13.86 14.75 17.34
C TYR A 90 -13.61 13.26 17.10
N VAL A 91 -12.34 12.93 16.94
CA VAL A 91 -11.86 11.56 16.73
C VAL A 91 -10.68 11.31 17.65
N ASP A 92 -10.63 10.15 18.28
CA ASP A 92 -9.46 9.77 19.07
C ASP A 92 -8.26 9.49 18.15
N THR A 93 -7.21 10.30 18.30
CA THR A 93 -5.96 10.14 17.57
C THR A 93 -5.28 8.79 17.82
N GLU A 94 -5.50 8.16 18.98
CA GLU A 94 -4.99 6.83 19.31
C GLU A 94 -5.68 5.75 18.45
N ASP A 95 -7.01 5.82 18.31
CA ASP A 95 -7.78 4.91 17.46
C ASP A 95 -7.35 5.00 15.99
N VAL A 96 -7.17 6.23 15.49
CA VAL A 96 -6.68 6.50 14.13
C VAL A 96 -5.27 5.92 13.94
N GLY A 97 -4.38 6.14 14.90
CA GLY A 97 -3.02 5.61 14.88
C GLY A 97 -2.98 4.08 14.91
N ASN A 98 -3.84 3.45 15.72
CA ASN A 98 -3.95 2.00 15.81
C ASN A 98 -4.46 1.39 14.49
N PHE A 99 -5.50 1.99 13.89
CA PHE A 99 -6.00 1.57 12.58
C PHE A 99 -4.90 1.60 11.51
N LEU A 100 -4.19 2.74 11.40
CA LEU A 100 -3.09 2.88 10.44
C LEU A 100 -1.97 1.87 10.70
N ARG A 101 -1.62 1.63 11.96
CA ARG A 101 -0.60 0.65 12.31
C ARG A 101 -1.00 -0.75 11.83
N THR A 102 -2.22 -1.20 12.13
CA THR A 102 -2.74 -2.50 11.66
C THR A 102 -2.69 -2.59 10.14
N LEU A 103 -3.08 -1.53 9.45
CA LEU A 103 -3.03 -1.44 7.99
C LEU A 103 -1.61 -1.60 7.44
N MET A 104 -0.64 -0.93 8.05
CA MET A 104 0.77 -0.99 7.64
C MET A 104 1.43 -2.35 7.96
N GLU A 105 1.05 -2.98 9.08
CA GLU A 105 1.49 -4.33 9.44
C GLU A 105 0.97 -5.39 8.45
N GLU A 106 -0.32 -5.35 8.12
CA GLU A 106 -0.95 -6.21 7.10
C GLU A 106 -0.35 -5.99 5.71
N ALA A 107 -0.11 -4.72 5.36
CA ALA A 107 0.56 -4.34 4.13
C ALA A 107 1.95 -4.94 4.02
N LYS A 108 2.74 -4.83 5.09
CA LYS A 108 4.07 -5.43 5.18
C LYS A 108 4.00 -6.95 5.06
N ALA A 109 3.06 -7.61 5.74
CA ALA A 109 2.91 -9.07 5.67
C ALA A 109 2.58 -9.57 4.25
N LYS A 110 1.76 -8.83 3.50
CA LYS A 110 1.31 -9.23 2.14
C LYS A 110 2.29 -8.83 1.02
N ASN A 111 3.17 -7.85 1.26
CA ASN A 111 4.05 -7.28 0.23
C ASN A 111 5.55 -7.31 0.59
N SER A 112 5.97 -8.03 1.64
CA SER A 112 7.38 -8.39 1.91
C SER A 112 7.76 -9.64 1.14
#